data_AF-A0A378I6I5-F1
#
_entry.id   AF-A0A378I6I5-F1
#
_cell.length_a   1.000
_cell.length_b   1.000
_cell.length_c   1.000
_cell.angle_alpha   90.00
_cell.angle_beta   90.00
_cell.angle_gamma   90.00
#
_symmetry.space_group_name_H-M   'P 1'
#
loop_
_entity.id
_entity.type
_entity.pdbx_description
1 polymer ?
#
loop_
_entity_poly.entity_id
_entity_poly.type
_entity_poly.pdbx_seq_one_letter_code
_entity_poly.pdbx_strand_id
1 'polypeptide(L)'
;MATTATKVFSNDPFVKISANYRHLLKTNLAVYWEELPDFPAILQKLRAKGYFEGQEAVDYTAADFLKEFSLNEQMLKATPVELLCSPLTSLEVLTAECSLPSEFTELSPNIECYIEIINDVLQNRLAQKPYDNPSDQENVTEQEHALQAGKLGLLLFGCLEDVLGLLLHDIARPSINDPVHGHSKHCQEGSKILAPLGLKIDYAGHHAFAKYLLNLCCPSYKKLISDTSIFTLNIQEKGLAEEIKDLSSLDSTALARVFYQLMLMRIIDDSSKVSNIDLKRRLRGNHPEFFDSACIHSMLRRQIGLYLREKLGGNQPLEVIKTEIKSQLNEALFLLLRAKEASNAPQLYEKYESLLPACHTADPNQMKL
;
A
#
# COMPACT_ATOMS: atom_id res chain seq x y z
N MET A 1 -31.47 -28.95 21.76
CA MET A 1 -30.53 -28.02 22.41
C MET A 1 -29.30 -28.80 22.83
N ALA A 2 -28.18 -28.62 22.14
CA ALA A 2 -26.87 -29.07 22.58
C ALA A 2 -25.83 -28.11 21.99
N THR A 3 -25.18 -27.42 22.90
CA THR A 3 -24.10 -26.43 22.79
C THR A 3 -22.96 -26.83 21.82
N THR A 4 -22.78 -26.08 20.74
CA THR A 4 -21.58 -26.12 19.87
C THR A 4 -20.88 -24.75 19.77
N ALA A 5 -21.02 -23.89 20.80
CA ALA A 5 -20.56 -22.50 20.74
C ALA A 5 -19.15 -22.23 21.32
N THR A 6 -18.38 -23.21 21.78
CA THR A 6 -17.20 -22.91 22.63
C THR A 6 -15.92 -23.70 22.39
N LYS A 7 -15.80 -24.47 21.29
CA LYS A 7 -14.60 -25.32 21.05
C LYS A 7 -13.78 -25.07 19.79
N VAL A 8 -14.00 -23.98 19.04
CA VAL A 8 -13.36 -23.78 17.72
C VAL A 8 -12.29 -22.68 17.70
N PHE A 9 -11.97 -22.08 18.84
CA PHE A 9 -11.01 -20.97 18.93
C PHE A 9 -9.67 -21.33 19.58
N SER A 10 -9.42 -22.58 19.96
CA SER A 10 -8.41 -22.85 21.00
C SER A 10 -7.08 -23.49 20.58
N ASN A 11 -6.84 -23.87 19.33
CA ASN A 11 -5.64 -24.69 19.03
C ASN A 11 -4.74 -24.19 17.88
N ASP A 12 -4.79 -22.90 17.52
CA ASP A 12 -3.73 -22.30 16.69
C ASP A 12 -2.95 -21.25 17.50
N PRO A 13 -1.63 -21.39 17.67
CA PRO A 13 -0.83 -20.42 18.42
C PRO A 13 -0.72 -19.04 17.76
N PHE A 14 -1.16 -18.87 16.51
CA PHE A 14 -0.98 -17.64 15.74
C PHE A 14 -2.22 -16.75 15.60
N VAL A 15 -3.43 -17.22 15.91
CA VAL A 15 -4.65 -16.38 15.83
C VAL A 15 -5.02 -15.85 17.20
N LYS A 16 -4.49 -14.69 17.57
CA LYS A 16 -4.99 -13.96 18.73
C LYS A 16 -6.28 -13.26 18.33
N ILE A 17 -7.40 -13.70 18.90
CA ILE A 17 -8.71 -13.12 18.62
C ILE A 17 -8.86 -11.82 19.40
N SER A 18 -8.29 -10.75 18.86
CA SER A 18 -8.48 -9.39 19.35
C SER A 18 -9.87 -8.85 19.02
N ALA A 19 -10.21 -7.71 19.65
CA ALA A 19 -11.46 -7.02 19.38
C ALA A 19 -11.51 -6.49 17.93
N ASN A 20 -10.41 -5.92 17.42
CA ASN A 20 -10.34 -5.44 16.05
C ASN A 20 -10.45 -6.58 15.04
N TYR A 21 -9.82 -7.74 15.31
CA TYR A 21 -9.95 -8.89 14.43
C TYR A 21 -11.39 -9.43 14.35
N ARG A 22 -12.11 -9.48 15.47
CA ARG A 22 -13.55 -9.85 15.45
C ARG A 22 -14.40 -8.86 14.66
N HIS A 23 -14.05 -7.58 14.71
CA HIS A 23 -14.73 -6.51 13.98
C HIS A 23 -14.48 -6.64 12.48
N LEU A 24 -13.22 -6.87 12.08
CA LEU A 24 -12.78 -7.13 10.72
C LEU A 24 -13.57 -8.26 10.04
N LEU A 25 -13.81 -9.37 10.75
CA LEU A 25 -14.51 -10.54 10.19
C LEU A 25 -16.02 -10.31 9.94
N LYS A 26 -16.61 -9.23 10.45
CA LYS A 26 -18.07 -9.05 10.48
C LYS A 26 -18.56 -7.74 9.90
N THR A 27 -17.68 -6.76 9.77
CA THR A 27 -18.06 -5.39 9.41
C THR A 27 -17.73 -5.18 7.94
N ASN A 28 -18.70 -4.66 7.19
CA ASN A 28 -18.48 -4.29 5.81
C ASN A 28 -17.85 -2.89 5.71
N LEU A 29 -17.27 -2.58 4.55
CA LEU A 29 -16.53 -1.33 4.36
C LEU A 29 -17.47 -0.10 4.36
N ALA A 30 -18.74 -0.30 3.98
CA ALA A 30 -19.77 0.74 3.96
C ALA A 30 -19.95 1.41 5.32
N VAL A 31 -19.83 0.66 6.44
CA VAL A 31 -19.92 1.23 7.80
C VAL A 31 -18.92 2.36 8.02
N TYR A 32 -17.69 2.23 7.52
CA TYR A 32 -16.68 3.29 7.67
C TYR A 32 -16.94 4.44 6.69
N TRP A 33 -17.36 4.11 5.47
CA TRP A 33 -17.60 5.07 4.40
C TRP A 33 -18.76 6.02 4.70
N GLU A 34 -19.87 5.47 5.20
CA GLU A 34 -21.09 6.22 5.54
C GLU A 34 -20.88 7.20 6.71
N GLU A 35 -19.81 7.03 7.50
CA GLU A 35 -19.45 7.93 8.59
C GLU A 35 -18.48 9.05 8.18
N LEU A 36 -17.95 9.03 6.95
CA LEU A 36 -17.01 10.05 6.51
C LEU A 36 -17.71 11.41 6.37
N PRO A 37 -17.21 12.47 7.03
CA PRO A 37 -17.78 13.80 6.91
C PRO A 37 -17.43 14.42 5.55
N ASP A 38 -18.22 15.41 5.13
CA ASP A 38 -17.95 16.18 3.91
C ASP A 38 -16.60 16.92 3.98
N PHE A 39 -16.04 17.25 2.82
CA PHE A 39 -14.71 17.85 2.72
C PHE A 39 -14.55 19.16 3.53
N PRO A 40 -15.53 20.09 3.55
CA PRO A 40 -15.45 21.28 4.40
C PRO A 40 -15.25 20.95 5.88
N ALA A 41 -15.89 19.90 6.40
CA ALA A 41 -15.78 19.50 7.79
C ALA A 41 -14.44 18.80 8.09
N ILE A 42 -13.93 17.99 7.15
CA ILE A 42 -12.56 17.43 7.22
C ILE A 42 -11.54 18.57 7.29
N LEU A 43 -11.63 19.51 6.35
CA LEU A 43 -10.71 20.63 6.26
C LEU A 43 -10.76 21.53 7.51
N GLN A 44 -11.94 21.78 8.07
CA GLN A 44 -12.08 22.53 9.32
C GLN A 44 -11.37 21.83 10.48
N LYS A 45 -11.50 20.51 10.61
CA LYS A 45 -10.80 19.72 11.64
C LYS A 45 -9.28 19.79 11.48
N LEU A 46 -8.78 19.72 10.25
CA LEU A 46 -7.35 19.81 9.94
C LEU A 46 -6.78 21.21 10.21
N ARG A 47 -7.53 22.26 9.88
CA ARG A 47 -7.16 23.65 10.18
C ARG A 47 -7.05 23.92 11.67
N ALA A 48 -7.95 23.34 12.46
CA ALA A 48 -7.85 23.41 13.92
C ALA A 48 -6.60 22.70 14.48
N LYS A 49 -5.88 21.92 13.65
CA LYS A 49 -4.61 21.27 13.95
C LYS A 49 -3.40 21.98 13.31
N GLY A 50 -3.62 23.09 12.61
CA GLY A 50 -2.57 23.85 11.93
C GLY A 50 -2.22 23.35 10.53
N TYR A 51 -3.04 22.48 9.93
CA TYR A 51 -2.84 21.98 8.56
C TYR A 51 -3.78 22.68 7.57
N PHE A 52 -3.30 22.93 6.35
CA PHE A 52 -4.11 23.48 5.24
C PHE A 52 -4.83 24.82 5.56
N GLU A 53 -4.20 25.71 6.34
CA GLU A 53 -4.81 26.98 6.78
C GLU A 53 -5.33 27.84 5.61
N GLY A 54 -4.56 27.90 4.52
CA GLY A 54 -4.89 28.69 3.32
C GLY A 54 -5.84 28.03 2.31
N GLN A 55 -6.24 26.77 2.52
CA GLN A 55 -6.98 26.02 1.49
C GLN A 55 -8.46 26.40 1.44
N GLU A 56 -9.05 26.67 0.28
CA GLU A 56 -10.48 26.96 0.21
C GLU A 56 -11.32 25.70 0.49
N ALA A 57 -12.42 25.85 1.24
CA ALA A 57 -13.39 24.78 1.40
C ALA A 57 -14.29 24.76 0.16
N VAL A 58 -14.38 23.60 -0.48
CA VAL A 58 -15.33 23.34 -1.58
C VAL A 58 -16.35 22.32 -1.15
N ASP A 59 -17.58 22.45 -1.65
CA ASP A 59 -18.64 21.48 -1.40
C ASP A 59 -18.34 20.19 -2.18
N TYR A 60 -17.75 19.22 -1.49
CA TYR A 60 -17.42 17.90 -2.04
C TYR A 60 -17.62 16.83 -0.96
N THR A 61 -18.41 15.81 -1.29
CA THR A 61 -18.87 14.78 -0.36
C THR A 61 -18.24 13.42 -0.67
N ALA A 62 -18.34 12.48 0.27
CA ALA A 62 -18.00 11.09 0.03
C ALA A 62 -18.86 10.49 -1.12
N ALA A 63 -20.12 10.90 -1.25
CA ALA A 63 -20.99 10.44 -2.34
C ALA A 63 -20.50 10.93 -3.73
N ASP A 64 -20.00 12.16 -3.80
CA ASP A 64 -19.41 12.69 -5.04
C ASP A 64 -18.20 11.87 -5.48
N PHE A 65 -17.34 11.51 -4.52
CA PHE A 65 -16.19 10.62 -4.76
C PHE A 65 -16.62 9.25 -5.31
N LEU A 66 -17.58 8.58 -4.66
CA LEU A 66 -18.07 7.26 -5.12
C LEU A 66 -18.57 7.31 -6.57
N LYS A 67 -19.33 8.36 -6.89
CA LYS A 67 -19.91 8.56 -8.22
C LYS A 67 -18.83 8.84 -9.26
N GLU A 68 -17.86 9.68 -8.95
CA GLU A 68 -16.76 10.04 -9.85
C GLU A 68 -15.88 8.83 -10.16
N PHE A 69 -15.50 8.07 -9.14
CA PHE A 69 -14.64 6.88 -9.30
C PHE A 69 -15.40 5.63 -9.76
N SER A 70 -16.72 5.75 -9.98
CA SER A 70 -17.59 4.63 -10.39
C SER A 70 -17.38 3.38 -9.53
N LEU A 71 -17.18 3.59 -8.22
CA LEU A 71 -16.85 2.51 -7.29
C LEU A 71 -18.01 1.53 -7.19
N ASN A 72 -17.66 0.25 -7.05
CA ASN A 72 -18.68 -0.78 -6.90
C ASN A 72 -19.28 -0.74 -5.48
N GLU A 73 -20.36 0.01 -5.31
CA GLU A 73 -21.07 0.16 -4.04
C GLU A 73 -21.53 -1.18 -3.43
N GLN A 74 -21.75 -2.21 -4.26
CA GLN A 74 -22.08 -3.54 -3.76
C GLN A 74 -20.89 -4.18 -3.04
N MET A 75 -19.67 -3.92 -3.51
CA MET A 75 -18.45 -4.42 -2.88
C MET A 75 -18.22 -3.76 -1.51
N LEU A 76 -18.61 -2.49 -1.34
CA LEU A 76 -18.56 -1.83 -0.02
C LEU A 76 -19.47 -2.51 1.02
N LYS A 77 -20.54 -3.18 0.58
CA LYS A 77 -21.48 -3.88 1.46
C LYS A 77 -21.02 -5.29 1.86
N ALA A 78 -19.99 -5.82 1.19
CA ALA A 78 -19.38 -7.10 1.54
C ALA A 78 -18.37 -6.94 2.68
N THR A 79 -18.20 -7.99 3.47
CA THR A 79 -17.12 -8.07 4.46
C THR A 79 -15.76 -8.30 3.78
N PRO A 80 -14.64 -7.91 4.40
CA PRO A 80 -13.30 -8.21 3.86
C PRO A 80 -13.10 -9.70 3.56
N VAL A 81 -13.63 -10.58 4.42
CA VAL A 81 -13.59 -12.04 4.21
C VAL A 81 -14.30 -12.45 2.92
N GLU A 82 -15.49 -11.91 2.65
CA GLU A 82 -16.26 -12.21 1.43
C GLU A 82 -15.54 -11.72 0.18
N LEU A 83 -14.98 -10.51 0.22
CA LEU A 83 -14.20 -9.94 -0.88
C LEU A 83 -12.94 -10.75 -1.16
N LEU A 84 -12.17 -11.09 -0.12
CA LEU A 84 -10.95 -11.90 -0.25
C LEU A 84 -11.22 -13.33 -0.73
N CYS A 85 -12.42 -13.86 -0.49
CA CYS A 85 -12.86 -15.16 -1.02
C CYS A 85 -13.46 -15.08 -2.43
N SER A 86 -13.68 -13.88 -2.97
CA SER A 86 -14.17 -13.70 -4.34
C SER A 86 -13.06 -14.01 -5.36
N PRO A 87 -13.39 -14.48 -6.57
CA PRO A 87 -12.39 -14.75 -7.61
C PRO A 87 -11.68 -13.46 -8.05
N LEU A 88 -10.46 -13.59 -8.56
CA LEU A 88 -9.78 -12.47 -9.22
C LEU A 88 -10.43 -12.22 -10.59
N THR A 89 -11.16 -11.12 -10.71
CA THR A 89 -11.74 -10.66 -11.98
C THR A 89 -10.88 -9.57 -12.60
N SER A 90 -10.95 -9.40 -13.92
CA SER A 90 -10.32 -8.28 -14.65
C SER A 90 -8.79 -8.27 -14.66
N LEU A 91 -8.13 -9.41 -14.39
CA LEU A 91 -6.66 -9.51 -14.47
C LEU A 91 -6.13 -9.16 -15.85
N GLU A 92 -6.81 -9.57 -16.92
CA GLU A 92 -6.41 -9.29 -18.31
C GLU A 92 -6.23 -7.79 -18.58
N VAL A 93 -7.04 -6.93 -17.97
CA VAL A 93 -6.94 -5.47 -18.13
C VAL A 93 -5.71 -4.92 -17.39
N LEU A 94 -5.41 -5.47 -16.22
CA LEU A 94 -4.26 -5.08 -15.40
C LEU A 94 -2.93 -5.60 -15.94
N THR A 95 -2.94 -6.73 -16.65
CA THR A 95 -1.73 -7.38 -17.17
C THR A 95 -1.58 -7.24 -18.69
N ALA A 96 -2.51 -6.57 -19.36
CA ALA A 96 -2.45 -6.32 -20.79
C ALA A 96 -1.07 -5.77 -21.18
N GLU A 97 -0.48 -6.35 -22.22
CA GLU A 97 0.87 -5.99 -22.64
C GLU A 97 0.98 -4.49 -22.91
N CYS A 98 2.02 -3.88 -22.33
CA CYS A 98 2.40 -2.51 -22.62
C CYS A 98 3.90 -2.49 -22.84
N SER A 99 4.30 -2.33 -24.10
CA SER A 99 5.70 -2.12 -24.44
C SER A 99 6.18 -0.78 -23.88
N LEU A 100 7.44 -0.74 -23.44
CA LEU A 100 8.11 0.53 -23.18
C LEU A 100 8.14 1.38 -24.45
N PRO A 101 8.04 2.71 -24.34
CA PRO A 101 8.35 3.59 -25.46
C PRO A 101 9.80 3.38 -25.93
N SER A 102 10.02 3.45 -27.25
CA SER A 102 11.32 3.19 -27.88
C SER A 102 12.45 4.07 -27.35
N GLU A 103 12.11 5.28 -26.91
CA GLU A 103 12.97 6.30 -26.33
C GLU A 103 13.64 5.84 -25.04
N PHE A 104 13.07 4.86 -24.33
CA PHE A 104 13.56 4.33 -23.06
C PHE A 104 14.15 2.91 -23.18
N THR A 105 14.39 2.42 -24.40
CA THR A 105 14.95 1.07 -24.62
C THR A 105 16.26 0.85 -23.86
N GLU A 106 17.10 1.89 -23.75
CA GLU A 106 18.36 1.84 -22.99
C GLU A 106 18.18 1.62 -21.49
N LEU A 107 17.04 2.04 -20.92
CA LEU A 107 16.72 1.85 -19.51
C LEU A 107 16.04 0.50 -19.24
N SER A 108 15.71 -0.27 -20.28
CA SER A 108 14.99 -1.54 -20.10
C SER A 108 15.71 -2.52 -19.15
N PRO A 109 17.05 -2.66 -19.17
CA PRO A 109 17.74 -3.52 -18.19
C PRO A 109 17.58 -3.05 -16.74
N ASN A 110 17.65 -1.74 -16.48
CA ASN A 110 17.46 -1.16 -15.14
C ASN A 110 16.01 -1.31 -14.65
N ILE A 111 15.04 -1.11 -15.55
CA ILE A 111 13.63 -1.30 -15.24
C ILE A 111 13.36 -2.77 -14.91
N GLU A 112 13.91 -3.70 -15.68
CA GLU A 112 13.73 -5.13 -15.43
C GLU A 112 14.36 -5.56 -14.10
N CYS A 113 15.57 -5.07 -13.80
CA CYS A 113 16.24 -5.26 -12.51
C CYS A 113 15.35 -4.77 -11.35
N TYR A 114 14.80 -3.57 -11.46
CA TYR A 114 13.90 -3.00 -10.45
C TYR A 114 12.65 -3.86 -10.23
N ILE A 115 11.98 -4.30 -11.30
CA ILE A 115 10.78 -5.14 -11.22
C ILE A 115 11.10 -6.50 -10.57
N GLU A 116 12.16 -7.18 -11.04
CA GLU A 116 12.53 -8.49 -10.49
C GLU A 116 12.92 -8.39 -9.00
N ILE A 117 13.59 -7.31 -8.59
CA ILE A 117 13.94 -7.10 -7.17
C ILE A 117 12.71 -6.77 -6.32
N ILE A 118 11.75 -5.96 -6.80
CA ILE A 118 10.48 -5.75 -6.07
C ILE A 118 9.77 -7.08 -5.84
N ASN A 119 9.69 -7.92 -6.88
CA ASN A 119 9.07 -9.23 -6.80
C ASN A 119 9.78 -10.14 -5.79
N ASP A 120 11.13 -10.14 -5.75
CA ASP A 120 11.87 -10.88 -4.73
C ASP A 120 11.61 -10.33 -3.33
N VAL A 121 11.64 -9.00 -3.13
CA VAL A 121 11.42 -8.38 -1.81
C VAL A 121 10.03 -8.71 -1.25
N LEU A 122 9.00 -8.67 -2.08
CA LEU A 122 7.63 -9.05 -1.68
C LEU A 122 7.52 -10.52 -1.24
N GLN A 123 8.43 -11.38 -1.69
CA GLN A 123 8.41 -12.82 -1.44
C GLN A 123 9.56 -13.29 -0.54
N ASN A 124 10.44 -12.38 -0.10
CA ASN A 124 11.67 -12.73 0.61
C ASN A 124 11.38 -13.22 2.04
N ARG A 125 12.43 -13.68 2.75
CA ARG A 125 12.27 -14.20 4.12
C ARG A 125 11.75 -13.18 5.13
N LEU A 126 11.97 -11.87 4.92
CA LEU A 126 11.43 -10.83 5.79
C LEU A 126 9.93 -10.63 5.55
N ALA A 127 9.46 -10.68 4.30
CA ALA A 127 8.05 -10.58 3.96
C ALA A 127 7.21 -11.77 4.46
N GLN A 128 7.86 -12.91 4.72
CA GLN A 128 7.25 -14.10 5.34
C GLN A 128 7.17 -14.01 6.88
N LYS A 129 7.83 -13.04 7.51
CA LYS A 129 7.77 -12.92 8.97
C LYS A 129 6.38 -12.43 9.37
N PRO A 130 5.76 -13.04 10.40
CA PRO A 130 4.66 -12.39 11.12
C PRO A 130 5.17 -11.06 11.71
N TYR A 131 4.28 -10.07 11.87
CA TYR A 131 4.64 -8.83 12.56
C TYR A 131 5.31 -9.15 13.91
N ASP A 132 6.46 -8.50 14.18
CA ASP A 132 7.54 -8.93 15.10
C ASP A 132 7.19 -9.10 16.59
N ASN A 133 5.92 -9.08 16.98
CA ASN A 133 5.54 -9.26 18.38
C ASN A 133 4.24 -10.07 18.51
N PRO A 134 4.23 -11.20 19.24
CA PRO A 134 3.00 -11.98 19.51
C PRO A 134 1.91 -11.19 20.25
N SER A 135 2.24 -10.03 20.85
CA SER A 135 1.25 -9.11 21.40
C SER A 135 0.53 -8.28 20.34
N ASP A 136 1.15 -8.12 19.17
CA ASP A 136 0.80 -7.22 18.07
C ASP A 136 -0.06 -8.00 17.06
N GLN A 137 -1.30 -7.53 16.91
CA GLN A 137 -2.46 -8.39 16.67
C GLN A 137 -2.78 -8.60 15.18
N GLU A 138 -1.79 -8.47 14.31
CA GLU A 138 -1.98 -8.63 12.87
C GLU A 138 -1.73 -10.09 12.49
N ASN A 139 -2.81 -10.84 12.25
CA ASN A 139 -2.79 -12.29 12.03
C ASN A 139 -2.36 -12.68 10.59
N VAL A 140 -1.46 -11.89 9.99
CA VAL A 140 -0.96 -12.02 8.61
C VAL A 140 0.53 -11.70 8.54
N THR A 141 1.23 -12.25 7.55
CA THR A 141 2.58 -11.78 7.17
C THR A 141 2.50 -10.50 6.33
N GLU A 142 3.62 -9.80 6.15
CA GLU A 142 3.70 -8.64 5.25
C GLU A 142 3.30 -9.00 3.81
N GLN A 143 3.73 -10.18 3.33
CA GLN A 143 3.31 -10.65 2.00
C GLN A 143 1.79 -10.91 1.94
N GLU A 144 1.23 -11.59 2.93
CA GLU A 144 -0.20 -11.88 2.97
C GLU A 144 -1.02 -10.58 3.01
N HIS A 145 -0.58 -9.61 3.81
CA HIS A 145 -1.18 -8.29 3.90
C HIS A 145 -1.14 -7.57 2.55
N ALA A 146 0.03 -7.49 1.92
CA ALA A 146 0.20 -6.88 0.61
C ALA A 146 -0.71 -7.50 -0.47
N LEU A 147 -0.74 -8.84 -0.57
CA LEU A 147 -1.58 -9.55 -1.54
C LEU A 147 -3.07 -9.34 -1.28
N GLN A 148 -3.49 -9.30 -0.01
CA GLN A 148 -4.86 -8.98 0.37
C GLN A 148 -5.22 -7.54 0.01
N ALA A 149 -4.34 -6.57 0.31
CA ALA A 149 -4.56 -5.16 0.03
C ALA A 149 -4.71 -4.91 -1.47
N GLY A 150 -3.81 -5.46 -2.28
CA GLY A 150 -3.90 -5.37 -3.73
C GLY A 150 -5.19 -6.00 -4.28
N LYS A 151 -5.60 -7.17 -3.76
CA LYS A 151 -6.83 -7.85 -4.20
C LYS A 151 -8.08 -7.02 -3.88
N LEU A 152 -8.16 -6.48 -2.66
CA LEU A 152 -9.26 -5.59 -2.28
C LEU A 152 -9.25 -4.31 -3.13
N GLY A 153 -8.06 -3.76 -3.40
CA GLY A 153 -7.89 -2.63 -4.32
C GLY A 153 -8.44 -2.92 -5.72
N LEU A 154 -8.21 -4.12 -6.25
CA LEU A 154 -8.72 -4.52 -7.57
C LEU A 154 -10.25 -4.61 -7.57
N LEU A 155 -10.84 -5.21 -6.53
CA LEU A 155 -12.29 -5.36 -6.43
C LEU A 155 -13.02 -4.02 -6.24
N LEU A 156 -12.37 -3.05 -5.59
CA LEU A 156 -12.99 -1.76 -5.24
C LEU A 156 -12.70 -0.68 -6.28
N PHE A 157 -11.42 -0.46 -6.63
CA PHE A 157 -11.01 0.59 -7.58
C PHE A 157 -10.95 0.10 -9.03
N GLY A 158 -10.53 -1.14 -9.27
CA GLY A 158 -10.32 -1.67 -10.62
C GLY A 158 -9.24 -0.96 -11.43
N CYS A 159 -8.45 -0.07 -10.81
CA CYS A 159 -7.40 0.73 -11.44
C CYS A 159 -6.02 0.19 -11.07
N LEU A 160 -5.12 0.06 -12.06
CA LEU A 160 -3.77 -0.49 -11.87
C LEU A 160 -2.93 0.30 -10.86
N GLU A 161 -2.99 1.62 -10.91
CA GLU A 161 -2.21 2.51 -10.04
C GLU A 161 -2.58 2.32 -8.57
N ASP A 162 -3.88 2.27 -8.26
CA ASP A 162 -4.40 2.08 -6.90
C ASP A 162 -4.11 0.67 -6.38
N VAL A 163 -4.22 -0.33 -7.26
CA VAL A 163 -3.86 -1.72 -6.93
C VAL A 163 -2.40 -1.83 -6.56
N LEU A 164 -1.48 -1.25 -7.36
CA LEU A 164 -0.05 -1.27 -7.07
C LEU A 164 0.30 -0.44 -5.84
N GLY A 165 -0.34 0.72 -5.68
CA GLY A 165 -0.22 1.55 -4.48
C GLY A 165 -0.58 0.78 -3.22
N LEU A 166 -1.69 0.03 -3.21
CA LEU A 166 -2.09 -0.81 -2.09
C LEU A 166 -1.21 -2.05 -1.92
N LEU A 167 -0.86 -2.73 -3.01
CA LEU A 167 -0.03 -3.94 -2.98
C LEU A 167 1.36 -3.66 -2.41
N LEU A 168 1.92 -2.48 -2.65
CA LEU A 168 3.33 -2.18 -2.36
C LEU A 168 3.53 -1.08 -1.32
N HIS A 169 2.47 -0.57 -0.68
CA HIS A 169 2.59 0.57 0.24
C HIS A 169 3.60 0.34 1.37
N ASP A 170 3.69 -0.90 1.86
CA ASP A 170 4.58 -1.32 2.95
C ASP A 170 5.89 -1.98 2.45
N ILE A 171 6.22 -1.92 1.16
CA ILE A 171 7.37 -2.64 0.54
C ILE A 171 8.73 -2.33 1.18
N ALA A 172 8.87 -1.16 1.82
CA ALA A 172 10.09 -0.79 2.53
C ALA A 172 10.32 -1.64 3.80
N ARG A 173 9.27 -2.18 4.43
CA ARG A 173 9.39 -3.00 5.64
C ARG A 173 10.18 -4.29 5.39
N PRO A 174 9.85 -5.13 4.39
CA PRO A 174 10.64 -6.31 4.06
C PRO A 174 11.98 -6.00 3.35
N SER A 175 12.36 -4.73 3.22
CA SER A 175 13.66 -4.33 2.67
C SER A 175 14.78 -4.27 3.73
N ILE A 176 14.43 -4.23 5.03
CA ILE A 176 15.41 -4.07 6.11
C ILE A 176 15.06 -4.96 7.31
N ASN A 177 16.08 -5.58 7.91
CA ASN A 177 15.93 -6.40 9.11
C ASN A 177 16.11 -5.56 10.39
N ASP A 178 15.44 -4.42 10.46
CA ASP A 178 15.39 -3.53 11.64
C ASP A 178 13.95 -3.03 11.83
N PRO A 179 13.21 -3.57 12.82
CA PRO A 179 11.81 -3.21 13.05
C PRO A 179 11.63 -1.75 13.47
N VAL A 180 12.58 -1.16 14.19
CA VAL A 180 12.49 0.24 14.67
C VAL A 180 12.64 1.21 13.51
N HIS A 181 13.62 0.94 12.64
CA HIS A 181 13.76 1.69 11.38
C HIS A 181 12.52 1.49 10.50
N GLY A 182 12.09 0.24 10.33
CA GLY A 182 10.88 -0.11 9.58
C GLY A 182 9.67 0.70 10.03
N HIS A 183 9.34 0.72 11.32
CA HIS A 183 8.19 1.48 11.82
C HIS A 183 8.30 3.00 11.65
N SER A 184 9.51 3.56 11.67
CA SER A 184 9.71 5.01 11.63
C SER A 184 9.92 5.59 10.23
N LYS A 185 10.40 4.78 9.28
CA LYS A 185 10.85 5.26 7.95
C LYS A 185 10.18 4.59 6.76
N HIS A 186 9.40 3.53 6.95
CA HIS A 186 8.81 2.78 5.82
C HIS A 186 7.96 3.66 4.90
N CYS A 187 7.24 4.66 5.41
CA CYS A 187 6.44 5.54 4.54
C CYS A 187 7.33 6.30 3.55
N GLN A 188 8.37 6.97 4.04
CA GLN A 188 9.25 7.80 3.21
C GLN A 188 10.15 6.96 2.30
N GLU A 189 10.62 5.81 2.77
CA GLU A 189 11.39 4.88 1.93
C GLU A 189 10.50 4.17 0.90
N GLY A 190 9.26 3.85 1.25
CA GLY A 190 8.26 3.27 0.37
C GLY A 190 7.92 4.20 -0.80
N SER A 191 7.67 5.49 -0.51
CA SER A 191 7.50 6.54 -1.52
C SER A 191 8.64 6.54 -2.56
N LYS A 192 9.89 6.53 -2.08
CA LYS A 192 11.08 6.50 -2.95
C LYS A 192 11.20 5.20 -3.75
N ILE A 193 10.89 4.06 -3.14
CA ILE A 193 10.89 2.75 -3.81
C ILE A 193 9.84 2.71 -4.93
N LEU A 194 8.67 3.34 -4.74
CA LEU A 194 7.57 3.32 -5.71
C LEU A 194 7.60 4.47 -6.72
N ALA A 195 8.44 5.49 -6.52
CA ALA A 195 8.56 6.62 -7.44
C ALA A 195 8.73 6.22 -8.93
N PRO A 196 9.51 5.18 -9.30
CA PRO A 196 9.61 4.75 -10.70
C PRO A 196 8.29 4.30 -11.35
N LEU A 197 7.27 3.95 -10.56
CA LEU A 197 5.96 3.55 -11.07
C LEU A 197 5.10 4.75 -11.49
N GLY A 198 5.45 5.97 -11.04
CA GLY A 198 4.68 7.18 -11.36
C GLY A 198 3.22 7.09 -10.95
N LEU A 199 2.93 6.51 -9.78
CA LEU A 199 1.56 6.42 -9.26
C LEU A 199 1.01 7.83 -9.04
N LYS A 200 -0.26 8.05 -9.42
CA LYS A 200 -0.92 9.36 -9.22
C LYS A 200 -1.04 9.77 -7.76
N ILE A 201 -1.17 8.80 -6.86
CA ILE A 201 -1.17 9.01 -5.42
C ILE A 201 -0.02 8.22 -4.81
N ASP A 202 0.83 8.93 -4.08
CA ASP A 202 1.87 8.33 -3.25
C ASP A 202 1.28 7.78 -1.95
N TYR A 203 0.49 6.70 -2.06
CA TYR A 203 -0.13 6.11 -0.88
C TYR A 203 0.91 5.59 0.12
N ALA A 204 2.08 5.11 -0.35
CA ALA A 204 3.18 4.72 0.53
C ALA A 204 3.72 5.90 1.38
N GLY A 205 3.82 7.11 0.80
CA GLY A 205 4.17 8.31 1.55
C GLY A 205 3.04 8.81 2.47
N HIS A 206 1.79 8.60 2.07
CA HIS A 206 0.62 9.25 2.69
C HIS A 206 -0.24 8.36 3.61
N HIS A 207 -0.01 7.04 3.68
CA HIS A 207 -0.88 6.13 4.44
C HIS A 207 -0.89 6.39 5.96
N ALA A 208 0.17 6.99 6.52
CA ALA A 208 0.19 7.45 7.91
C ALA A 208 -0.75 8.65 8.13
N PHE A 209 -0.76 9.61 7.21
CA PHE A 209 -1.73 10.70 7.21
C PHE A 209 -3.16 10.20 7.00
N ALA A 210 -3.37 9.23 6.11
CA ALA A 210 -4.69 8.61 5.90
C ALA A 210 -5.23 7.96 7.19
N LYS A 211 -4.35 7.27 7.94
CA LYS A 211 -4.68 6.72 9.27
C LYS A 211 -5.06 7.81 10.27
N TYR A 212 -4.32 8.92 10.28
CA TYR A 212 -4.64 10.08 11.11
C TYR A 212 -6.02 10.68 10.78
N LEU A 213 -6.32 10.87 9.49
CA LEU A 213 -7.61 11.37 9.01
C LEU A 213 -8.76 10.49 9.47
N LEU A 214 -8.67 9.17 9.28
CA LEU A 214 -9.73 8.25 9.70
C LEU A 214 -9.90 8.26 11.22
N ASN A 215 -8.82 8.29 12.00
CA ASN A 215 -8.90 8.38 13.46
C ASN A 215 -9.58 9.68 13.95
N LEU A 216 -9.43 10.77 13.19
CA LEU A 216 -10.01 12.08 13.48
C LEU A 216 -11.49 12.21 13.04
N CYS A 217 -11.86 11.53 11.95
CA CYS A 217 -13.11 11.75 11.23
C CYS A 217 -14.11 10.58 11.28
N CYS A 218 -13.65 9.34 11.46
CA CYS A 218 -14.49 8.14 11.41
C CYS A 218 -14.52 7.44 12.78
N PRO A 219 -15.58 7.61 13.61
CA PRO A 219 -15.69 6.96 14.91
C PRO A 219 -15.56 5.43 14.86
N SER A 220 -16.16 4.78 13.85
CA SER A 220 -16.10 3.32 13.71
C SER A 220 -14.72 2.79 13.34
N TYR A 221 -13.85 3.61 12.74
CA TYR A 221 -12.48 3.21 12.42
C TYR A 221 -11.65 2.81 13.65
N LYS A 222 -11.97 3.36 14.84
CA LYS A 222 -11.33 2.98 16.11
C LYS A 222 -11.50 1.51 16.48
N LYS A 223 -12.46 0.82 15.87
CA LYS A 223 -12.68 -0.62 16.05
C LYS A 223 -11.95 -1.46 14.99
N LEU A 224 -11.51 -0.85 13.89
CA LEU A 224 -10.81 -1.53 12.80
C LEU A 224 -9.28 -1.49 13.00
N ILE A 225 -8.75 -0.31 13.37
CA ILE A 225 -7.32 -0.07 13.56
C ILE A 225 -6.72 -1.04 14.61
N SER A 226 -5.56 -1.63 14.29
CA SER A 226 -4.83 -2.53 15.18
C SER A 226 -4.08 -1.79 16.29
N ASP A 227 -3.75 -2.47 17.38
CA ASP A 227 -2.93 -1.91 18.46
C ASP A 227 -1.56 -1.41 17.94
N THR A 228 -0.95 -2.13 16.99
CA THR A 228 0.29 -1.74 16.31
C THR A 228 0.11 -0.46 15.50
N SER A 229 -1.01 -0.34 14.78
CA SER A 229 -1.33 0.85 14.00
C SER A 229 -1.58 2.06 14.90
N ILE A 230 -2.21 1.88 16.07
CA ILE A 230 -2.37 2.92 17.10
C ILE A 230 -1.00 3.33 17.67
N PHE A 231 -0.16 2.37 18.03
CA PHE A 231 1.18 2.65 18.56
C PHE A 231 2.02 3.46 17.57
N THR A 232 2.06 3.03 16.30
CA THR A 232 2.81 3.72 15.25
C THR A 232 2.22 5.09 14.91
N LEU A 233 0.91 5.29 15.01
CA LEU A 233 0.29 6.60 14.81
C LEU A 233 0.88 7.66 15.76
N ASN A 234 1.07 7.33 17.03
CA ASN A 234 1.68 8.26 18.01
C ASN A 234 3.12 8.67 17.65
N ILE A 235 3.84 7.83 16.91
CA ILE A 235 5.19 8.12 16.43
C ILE A 235 5.12 9.00 15.18
N GLN A 236 4.25 8.62 14.24
CA GLN A 236 4.10 9.23 12.92
C GLN A 236 3.46 10.61 12.96
N GLU A 237 2.61 10.91 13.95
CA GLU A 237 1.96 12.23 14.09
C GLU A 237 2.95 13.41 14.12
N LYS A 238 4.19 13.18 14.59
CA LYS A 238 5.25 14.20 14.62
C LYS A 238 5.81 14.54 13.24
N GLY A 239 5.70 13.62 12.27
CA GLY A 239 6.23 13.77 10.91
C GLY A 239 5.19 14.19 9.87
N LEU A 240 3.90 14.20 10.23
CA LEU A 240 2.80 14.44 9.29
C LEU A 240 2.93 15.73 8.46
N ALA A 241 3.48 16.80 9.04
CA ALA A 241 3.61 18.09 8.36
C ALA A 241 4.51 18.00 7.11
N GLU A 242 5.59 17.22 7.18
CA GLU A 242 6.46 17.00 6.01
C GLU A 242 5.83 15.99 5.04
N GLU A 243 5.13 14.97 5.56
CA GLU A 243 4.46 13.96 4.73
C GLU A 243 3.39 14.57 3.83
N ILE A 244 2.62 15.56 4.30
CA ILE A 244 1.49 16.14 3.53
C ILE A 244 1.84 17.44 2.79
N LYS A 245 3.13 17.79 2.72
CA LYS A 245 3.57 19.10 2.21
C LYS A 245 3.22 19.29 0.73
N ASP A 246 3.40 18.25 -0.06
CA ASP A 246 3.01 18.18 -1.47
C ASP A 246 1.49 18.34 -1.65
N LEU A 247 0.68 17.75 -0.76
CA LEU A 247 -0.79 17.87 -0.81
C LEU A 247 -1.26 19.33 -0.65
N SER A 248 -0.50 20.15 0.06
CA SER A 248 -0.83 21.58 0.24
C SER A 248 -0.72 22.42 -1.04
N SER A 249 -0.15 21.85 -2.12
CA SER A 249 -0.04 22.51 -3.42
C SER A 249 -1.22 22.22 -4.36
N LEU A 250 -2.10 21.28 -3.98
CA LEU A 250 -3.26 20.90 -4.78
C LEU A 250 -4.37 21.94 -4.68
N ASP A 251 -5.13 22.12 -5.77
CA ASP A 251 -6.39 22.86 -5.69
C ASP A 251 -7.39 22.11 -4.78
N SER A 252 -8.39 22.84 -4.26
CA SER A 252 -9.29 22.28 -3.26
C SER A 252 -10.11 21.08 -3.73
N THR A 253 -10.43 21.00 -5.04
CA THR A 253 -11.19 19.87 -5.58
C THR A 253 -10.29 18.64 -5.70
N ALA A 254 -9.07 18.82 -6.24
CA ALA A 254 -8.08 17.75 -6.28
C ALA A 254 -7.72 17.25 -4.89
N LEU A 255 -7.53 18.15 -3.92
CA LEU A 255 -7.25 17.81 -2.55
C LEU A 255 -8.39 17.02 -1.89
N ALA A 256 -9.65 17.43 -2.12
CA ALA A 256 -10.80 16.68 -1.62
C ALA A 256 -10.81 15.24 -2.15
N ARG A 257 -10.63 15.06 -3.46
CA ARG A 257 -10.52 13.73 -4.09
C ARG A 257 -9.42 12.89 -3.45
N VAL A 258 -8.23 13.46 -3.30
CA VAL A 258 -7.08 12.77 -2.69
C VAL A 258 -7.40 12.35 -1.25
N PHE A 259 -8.04 13.20 -0.44
CA PHE A 259 -8.40 12.84 0.94
C PHE A 259 -9.35 11.65 1.00
N TYR A 260 -10.40 11.63 0.18
CA TYR A 260 -11.31 10.48 0.14
C TYR A 260 -10.64 9.21 -0.37
N GLN A 261 -9.79 9.32 -1.39
CA GLN A 261 -9.02 8.19 -1.91
C GLN A 261 -8.05 7.63 -0.87
N LEU A 262 -7.28 8.48 -0.19
CA LEU A 262 -6.38 8.09 0.89
C LEU A 262 -7.14 7.40 2.03
N MET A 263 -8.27 7.96 2.48
CA MET A 263 -9.11 7.35 3.51
C MET A 263 -9.66 5.99 3.10
N LEU A 264 -10.10 5.82 1.84
CA LEU A 264 -10.57 4.52 1.35
C LEU A 264 -9.44 3.51 1.24
N MET A 265 -8.28 3.91 0.69
CA MET A 265 -7.09 3.04 0.64
C MET A 265 -6.66 2.61 2.03
N ARG A 266 -6.76 3.49 3.04
CA ARG A 266 -6.45 3.14 4.42
C ARG A 266 -7.47 2.21 5.08
N ILE A 267 -8.75 2.37 4.77
CA ILE A 267 -9.78 1.39 5.16
C ILE A 267 -9.44 0.02 4.57
N ILE A 268 -8.97 -0.04 3.31
CA ILE A 268 -8.55 -1.28 2.65
C ILE A 268 -7.32 -1.89 3.29
N ASP A 269 -6.27 -1.09 3.55
CA ASP A 269 -5.06 -1.49 4.29
C ASP A 269 -5.47 -2.20 5.59
N ASP A 270 -6.19 -1.54 6.50
CA ASP A 270 -6.54 -2.18 7.77
C ASP A 270 -7.56 -3.32 7.60
N SER A 271 -8.31 -3.36 6.49
CA SER A 271 -9.21 -4.48 6.15
C SER A 271 -8.52 -5.70 5.54
N SER A 272 -7.24 -5.57 5.15
CA SER A 272 -6.46 -6.61 4.48
C SER A 272 -5.59 -7.43 5.43
N LYS A 273 -6.10 -7.66 6.65
CA LYS A 273 -5.40 -8.33 7.75
C LYS A 273 -6.17 -9.57 8.24
N VAL A 274 -6.82 -10.26 7.29
CA VAL A 274 -7.63 -11.46 7.55
C VAL A 274 -6.71 -12.68 7.53
N SER A 275 -6.76 -13.54 8.56
CA SER A 275 -5.93 -14.74 8.58
C SER A 275 -6.24 -15.67 7.41
N ASN A 276 -5.21 -16.18 6.75
CA ASN A 276 -5.34 -17.19 5.70
C ASN A 276 -6.08 -18.45 6.15
N ILE A 277 -6.09 -18.76 7.46
CA ILE A 277 -6.86 -19.88 8.03
C ILE A 277 -8.37 -19.61 7.90
N ASP A 278 -8.81 -18.40 8.21
CA ASP A 278 -10.22 -18.03 8.12
C ASP A 278 -10.69 -17.95 6.67
N LEU A 279 -9.83 -17.48 5.76
CA LEU A 279 -10.08 -17.54 4.31
C LEU A 279 -10.23 -18.99 3.82
N LYS A 280 -9.27 -19.87 4.15
CA LYS A 280 -9.35 -21.31 3.82
C LYS A 280 -10.61 -21.97 4.39
N ARG A 281 -11.00 -21.62 5.63
CA ARG A 281 -12.23 -22.14 6.25
C ARG A 281 -13.46 -21.72 5.45
N ARG A 282 -13.56 -20.45 5.04
CA ARG A 282 -14.66 -19.94 4.21
C ARG A 282 -14.70 -20.63 2.84
N LEU A 283 -13.52 -20.92 2.28
CA LEU A 283 -13.33 -21.62 1.01
C LEU A 283 -13.35 -23.16 1.12
N ARG A 284 -13.80 -23.73 2.25
CA ARG A 284 -13.90 -25.18 2.49
C ARG A 284 -12.58 -25.95 2.26
N GLY A 285 -11.46 -25.33 2.61
CA GLY A 285 -10.12 -25.89 2.48
C GLY A 285 -9.38 -25.47 1.21
N ASN A 286 -10.05 -24.83 0.24
CA ASN A 286 -9.36 -24.29 -0.93
C ASN A 286 -8.52 -23.07 -0.55
N HIS A 287 -7.44 -22.84 -1.31
CA HIS A 287 -6.59 -21.67 -1.13
C HIS A 287 -7.24 -20.41 -1.72
N PRO A 288 -7.13 -19.25 -1.05
CA PRO A 288 -7.53 -17.99 -1.65
C PRO A 288 -6.67 -17.68 -2.88
N GLU A 289 -7.31 -17.18 -3.93
CA GLU A 289 -6.65 -16.76 -5.16
C GLU A 289 -6.10 -15.33 -4.99
N PHE A 290 -4.80 -15.15 -5.22
CA PHE A 290 -4.07 -13.88 -5.17
C PHE A 290 -3.18 -13.73 -6.41
N PHE A 291 -2.64 -12.53 -6.62
CA PHE A 291 -1.69 -12.31 -7.71
C PHE A 291 -0.45 -13.19 -7.54
N ASP A 292 -0.05 -13.88 -8.62
CA ASP A 292 1.23 -14.58 -8.65
C ASP A 292 2.37 -13.66 -9.10
N SER A 293 3.61 -14.16 -9.02
CA SER A 293 4.82 -13.41 -9.37
C SER A 293 4.78 -12.89 -10.81
N ALA A 294 4.28 -13.70 -11.75
CA ALA A 294 4.20 -13.32 -13.16
C ALA A 294 3.18 -12.19 -13.38
N CYS A 295 2.03 -12.27 -12.71
CA CYS A 295 1.01 -11.23 -12.73
C CYS A 295 1.54 -9.91 -12.18
N ILE A 296 2.22 -9.94 -11.03
CA ILE A 296 2.80 -8.74 -10.40
C ILE A 296 3.87 -8.13 -11.30
N HIS A 297 4.73 -8.97 -11.90
CA HIS A 297 5.73 -8.53 -12.89
C HIS A 297 5.08 -7.78 -14.05
N SER A 298 4.03 -8.35 -14.65
CA SER A 298 3.29 -7.74 -15.76
C SER A 298 2.62 -6.43 -15.35
N MET A 299 2.03 -6.37 -14.16
CA MET A 299 1.40 -5.15 -13.62
C MET A 299 2.42 -4.02 -13.45
N LEU A 300 3.56 -4.31 -12.82
CA LEU A 300 4.66 -3.35 -12.63
C LEU A 300 5.20 -2.85 -13.98
N ARG A 301 5.46 -3.79 -14.91
CA ARG A 301 5.95 -3.48 -16.25
C ARG A 301 4.98 -2.57 -17.00
N ARG A 302 3.69 -2.88 -16.93
CA ARG A 302 2.63 -2.08 -17.57
C ARG A 302 2.56 -0.69 -16.98
N GLN A 303 2.57 -0.56 -15.66
CA GLN A 303 2.48 0.74 -14.99
C GLN A 303 3.66 1.65 -15.37
N ILE A 304 4.89 1.13 -15.33
CA ILE A 304 6.07 1.90 -15.77
C ILE A 304 5.92 2.32 -17.25
N GLY A 305 5.44 1.42 -18.11
CA GLY A 305 5.18 1.72 -19.51
C GLY A 305 4.15 2.85 -19.71
N LEU A 306 3.07 2.86 -18.92
CA LEU A 306 2.05 3.92 -18.95
C LEU A 306 2.62 5.26 -18.47
N TYR A 307 3.33 5.26 -17.34
CA TYR A 307 3.95 6.45 -16.78
C TYR A 307 4.96 7.10 -17.75
N LEU A 308 5.80 6.30 -18.40
CA LEU A 308 6.76 6.82 -19.39
C LEU A 308 6.06 7.43 -20.61
N ARG A 309 4.93 6.87 -21.07
CA ARG A 309 4.14 7.46 -22.16
C ARG A 309 3.52 8.80 -21.74
N GLU A 310 3.02 8.89 -20.51
CA GLU A 310 2.49 10.14 -19.97
C GLU A 310 3.58 11.22 -19.91
N LYS A 311 4.78 10.89 -19.41
CA LYS A 311 5.92 11.81 -19.38
C LYS A 311 6.32 12.30 -20.77
N LEU A 312 6.32 11.43 -21.80
CA LEU A 312 6.59 11.82 -23.19
C LEU A 312 5.53 12.74 -23.79
N GLY A 313 4.28 12.65 -23.32
CA GLY A 313 3.20 13.55 -23.71
C GLY A 313 3.32 14.95 -23.10
N GLY A 314 4.21 15.14 -22.13
CA GLY A 314 4.48 16.43 -21.48
C GLY A 314 5.45 17.33 -22.26
N ASN A 315 5.61 18.57 -21.78
CA ASN A 315 6.51 19.56 -22.38
C ASN A 315 7.98 19.47 -21.89
N GLN A 316 8.33 18.40 -21.17
CA GLN A 316 9.68 18.23 -20.63
C GLN A 316 10.65 17.67 -21.68
N PRO A 317 11.90 18.16 -21.76
CA PRO A 317 12.89 17.58 -22.67
C PRO A 317 13.16 16.11 -22.34
N LEU A 318 13.27 15.26 -23.37
CA LEU A 318 13.48 13.81 -23.23
C LEU A 318 14.66 13.45 -22.32
N GLU A 319 15.78 14.15 -22.45
CA GLU A 319 16.99 13.89 -21.64
C GLU A 319 16.78 14.21 -20.15
N VAL A 320 15.93 15.19 -19.84
CA VAL A 320 15.55 15.51 -18.45
C VAL A 320 14.69 14.37 -17.90
N ILE A 321 13.71 13.89 -18.66
CA ILE A 321 12.84 12.76 -18.26
C ILE A 321 13.70 11.51 -18.02
N LYS A 322 14.60 11.17 -18.94
CA LYS A 322 15.51 10.01 -18.79
C LYS A 322 16.38 10.12 -17.54
N THR A 323 16.90 11.30 -17.26
CA THR A 323 17.73 11.55 -16.07
C THR A 323 16.90 11.39 -14.79
N GLU A 324 15.68 11.91 -14.76
CA GLU A 324 14.74 11.76 -13.65
C GLU A 324 14.43 10.28 -13.37
N ILE A 325 13.99 9.53 -14.40
CA ILE A 325 13.65 8.10 -14.28
C ILE A 325 14.86 7.28 -13.83
N LYS A 326 16.05 7.55 -14.40
CA LYS A 326 17.28 6.87 -13.98
C LYS A 326 17.62 7.16 -12.52
N SER A 327 17.43 8.40 -12.08
CA SER A 327 17.64 8.80 -10.68
C SER A 327 16.67 8.06 -9.75
N GLN A 328 15.38 8.03 -10.09
CA GLN A 328 14.35 7.31 -9.33
C GLN A 328 14.65 5.81 -9.23
N LEU A 329 15.01 5.17 -10.34
CA LEU A 329 15.39 3.76 -10.36
C LEU A 329 16.60 3.49 -9.47
N ASN A 330 17.64 4.34 -9.53
CA ASN A 330 18.83 4.17 -8.71
C ASN A 330 18.53 4.32 -7.22
N GLU A 331 17.72 5.31 -6.83
CA GLU A 331 17.33 5.51 -5.42
C GLU A 331 16.48 4.33 -4.90
N ALA A 332 15.51 3.87 -5.69
CA ALA A 332 14.69 2.72 -5.34
C ALA A 332 15.53 1.44 -5.20
N LEU A 333 16.42 1.16 -6.17
CA LEU A 333 17.33 0.01 -6.11
C LEU A 333 18.26 0.07 -4.91
N PHE A 334 18.81 1.24 -4.58
CA PHE A 334 19.67 1.41 -3.41
C PHE A 334 18.95 1.01 -2.10
N LEU A 335 17.68 1.37 -1.95
CA LEU A 335 16.88 0.98 -0.79
C LEU A 335 16.57 -0.52 -0.78
N LEU A 336 16.11 -1.05 -1.93
CA LEU A 336 15.74 -2.47 -2.07
C LEU A 336 16.93 -3.43 -1.90
N LEU A 337 18.15 -3.00 -2.21
CA LEU A 337 19.36 -3.81 -2.07
C LEU A 337 19.65 -4.26 -0.64
N ARG A 338 19.14 -3.54 0.36
CA ARG A 338 19.25 -3.93 1.77
C ARG A 338 18.59 -5.28 2.04
N ALA A 339 17.64 -5.68 1.21
CA ALA A 339 16.93 -6.95 1.30
C ALA A 339 17.73 -8.16 0.77
N LYS A 340 18.89 -7.95 0.13
CA LYS A 340 19.68 -9.00 -0.54
C LYS A 340 19.96 -10.20 0.37
N GLU A 341 20.32 -9.95 1.63
CA GLU A 341 20.61 -11.02 2.58
C GLU A 341 19.37 -11.84 2.96
N ALA A 342 18.16 -11.29 2.80
CA ALA A 342 16.90 -11.97 3.05
C ALA A 342 16.29 -12.64 1.81
N SER A 343 16.87 -12.40 0.63
CA SER A 343 16.39 -12.89 -0.66
C SER A 343 16.25 -14.41 -0.71
N ASN A 344 15.23 -14.87 -1.43
CA ASN A 344 15.05 -16.29 -1.78
C ASN A 344 15.68 -16.63 -3.16
N ALA A 345 16.18 -15.63 -3.89
CA ALA A 345 16.86 -15.76 -5.18
C ALA A 345 18.20 -15.00 -5.22
N PRO A 346 19.24 -15.41 -4.46
CA PRO A 346 20.54 -14.70 -4.42
C PRO A 346 21.17 -14.46 -5.80
N GLN A 347 20.99 -15.39 -6.74
CA GLN A 347 21.47 -15.31 -8.13
C GLN A 347 20.89 -14.10 -8.89
N LEU A 348 19.74 -13.58 -8.47
CA LEU A 348 19.14 -12.35 -9.04
C LEU A 348 20.08 -11.16 -8.86
N TYR A 349 20.70 -11.04 -7.69
CA TYR A 349 21.58 -9.93 -7.36
C TYR A 349 22.94 -10.05 -8.05
N GLU A 350 23.38 -11.28 -8.36
CA GLU A 350 24.56 -11.55 -9.18
C GLU A 350 24.30 -11.18 -10.65
N LYS A 351 23.13 -11.56 -11.19
CA LYS A 351 22.70 -11.22 -12.56
C LYS A 351 22.76 -9.72 -12.84
N TYR A 352 22.46 -8.89 -11.84
CA TYR A 352 22.38 -7.44 -11.97
C TYR A 352 23.51 -6.66 -11.30
N GLU A 353 24.58 -7.32 -10.86
CA GLU A 353 25.68 -6.68 -10.12
C GLU A 353 26.21 -5.40 -10.80
N SER A 354 26.29 -5.38 -12.13
CA SER A 354 26.76 -4.23 -12.92
C SER A 354 25.77 -3.06 -13.02
N LEU A 355 24.48 -3.28 -12.72
CA LEU A 355 23.42 -2.27 -12.75
C LEU A 355 23.07 -1.75 -11.36
N LEU A 356 23.46 -2.49 -10.32
CA LEU A 356 23.18 -2.16 -8.95
C LEU A 356 24.07 -0.99 -8.49
N PRO A 357 23.52 0.02 -7.80
CA PRO A 357 24.34 1.08 -7.23
C PRO A 357 25.40 0.45 -6.32
N ALA A 358 26.65 0.92 -6.43
CA ALA A 358 27.72 0.44 -5.57
C ALA A 358 27.28 0.59 -4.11
N CYS A 359 27.18 -0.53 -3.39
CA CYS A 359 27.10 -0.53 -1.93
C CYS A 359 28.43 0.01 -1.42
N HIS A 360 28.59 1.34 -1.38
CA HIS A 360 29.45 1.89 -0.36
C HIS A 360 28.86 1.42 0.95
N THR A 361 29.61 0.57 1.64
CA THR A 361 29.39 0.21 3.05
C THR A 361 29.24 1.51 3.82
N ALA A 362 28.00 2.00 3.93
CA ALA A 362 27.66 3.07 4.83
C ALA A 362 27.97 2.50 6.21
N ASP A 363 28.96 3.10 6.86
CA ASP A 363 29.27 2.83 8.26
C ASP A 363 27.94 2.91 9.04
N PRO A 364 27.49 1.84 9.71
CA PRO A 364 26.23 1.84 10.45
C PRO A 364 26.19 2.93 11.54
N ASN A 365 27.33 3.57 11.86
CA ASN A 365 27.40 4.71 12.76
C ASN A 365 27.07 6.08 12.13
N GLN A 366 26.93 6.18 10.80
CA GLN A 366 26.62 7.46 10.13
C GLN A 366 25.12 7.71 9.89
N MET A 367 24.24 6.77 10.25
CA MET A 367 22.78 6.92 10.13
C MET A 367 22.08 7.27 11.46
N LYS A 368 22.76 7.98 12.37
CA LYS A 368 22.11 8.71 13.46
C LYS A 368 21.94 10.17 13.05
N LEU A 369 20.78 10.49 12.47
CA LEU A 369 20.20 11.84 12.45
C LEU A 369 18.93 11.85 13.29
#